data_AF-A0A1C3E751-F1
#
_entry.id   AF-A0A1C3E751-F1
#
_cell.length_a   1.000
_cell.length_b   1.000
_cell.length_c   1.000
_cell.angle_alpha   90.00
_cell.angle_beta   90.00
_cell.angle_gamma   90.00
#
_symmetry.space_group_name_H-M   'P 1'
#
loop_
_entity.id
_entity.type
_entity.pdbx_description
1 polymer ?
#
loop_
_entity_poly.entity_id
_entity_poly.type
_entity_poly.pdbx_seq_one_letter_code
_entity_poly.pdbx_strand_id
1 'polypeptide(L)'
;MKWQSAWLLAMALMVGCSTNSVGTEAAARNFFHAEFQKWIAGESNAVATKQSQRLLLAPPISYDIRSVAKSEPDFLASRNMKEIPTDWQTWPAFKLNVAIEWKSEDGSPMTKVTTYLLTWNSAEQRWYATDVF
;
A
#
# COMPACT_ATOMS: atom_id res chain seq x y z
N MET A 1 -32.71 36.43 -25.49
CA MET A 1 -32.43 35.82 -24.17
C MET A 1 -31.62 34.56 -24.38
N LYS A 2 -30.29 34.61 -24.20
CA LYS A 2 -29.36 33.50 -24.46
C LYS A 2 -28.37 33.40 -23.30
N TRP A 3 -28.81 32.93 -22.13
CA TRP A 3 -28.04 33.02 -20.88
C TRP A 3 -28.16 31.72 -20.05
N GLN A 4 -27.98 30.54 -20.66
CA GLN A 4 -28.00 29.28 -19.88
C GLN A 4 -26.92 28.24 -20.26
N SER A 5 -25.96 28.56 -21.13
CA SER A 5 -24.99 27.57 -21.61
C SER A 5 -23.61 27.63 -20.93
N ALA A 6 -23.43 28.45 -19.89
CA ALA A 6 -22.11 28.71 -19.31
C ALA A 6 -21.68 27.74 -18.18
N TRP A 7 -22.53 26.80 -17.75
CA TRP A 7 -22.22 25.90 -16.61
C TRP A 7 -21.55 24.58 -17.00
N LEU A 8 -21.52 24.22 -18.28
CA LEU A 8 -20.92 22.96 -18.74
C LEU A 8 -19.41 23.03 -19.00
N LEU A 9 -18.78 24.22 -18.93
CA LEU A 9 -17.35 24.38 -19.21
C LEU A 9 -16.43 24.29 -17.98
N ALA A 10 -16.98 24.27 -16.76
CA ALA A 10 -16.20 24.30 -15.52
C ALA A 10 -15.83 22.89 -14.98
N MET A 11 -16.36 21.82 -15.55
CA MET A 11 -16.07 20.44 -15.11
C MET A 11 -14.85 19.78 -15.81
N ALA A 12 -14.19 20.47 -16.73
CA ALA A 12 -13.11 19.88 -17.55
C ALA A 12 -11.68 20.13 -17.05
N LEU A 13 -11.47 20.80 -15.91
CA LEU A 13 -10.15 21.29 -15.48
C LEU A 13 -9.58 20.68 -14.18
N MET A 14 -10.15 19.59 -13.67
CA MET A 14 -9.57 18.84 -12.55
C MET A 14 -9.16 17.40 -12.90
N VAL A 15 -8.83 17.13 -14.17
CA VAL A 15 -7.97 15.97 -14.48
C VAL A 15 -6.54 16.41 -14.24
N GLY A 16 -6.17 16.51 -12.95
CA GLY A 16 -4.79 16.64 -12.56
C GLY A 16 -4.02 15.50 -13.20
N CYS A 17 -3.01 15.83 -13.99
CA CYS A 17 -2.01 14.88 -14.46
C CYS A 17 -1.29 14.30 -13.24
N SER A 18 -1.86 13.26 -12.60
CA SER A 18 -1.06 12.38 -11.77
C SER A 18 -0.23 11.54 -12.74
N THR A 19 0.92 12.08 -13.14
CA THR A 19 2.07 11.21 -13.33
C THR A 19 2.22 10.50 -11.99
N ASN A 20 1.65 9.29 -11.88
CA ASN A 20 1.82 8.46 -10.70
C ASN A 20 3.32 8.40 -10.48
N SER A 21 3.81 9.03 -9.41
CA SER A 21 5.23 9.22 -9.18
C SER A 21 5.80 7.89 -8.74
N VAL A 22 6.01 7.00 -9.71
CA VAL A 22 6.46 5.63 -9.53
C VAL A 22 7.79 5.64 -8.77
N GLY A 23 7.92 4.77 -7.79
CA GLY A 23 9.13 4.63 -7.00
C GLY A 23 9.40 5.74 -5.98
N THR A 24 8.43 6.62 -5.71
CA THR A 24 8.54 7.62 -4.65
C THR A 24 7.97 7.14 -3.33
N GLU A 25 8.40 7.76 -2.23
CA GLU A 25 7.83 7.49 -0.89
C GLU A 25 6.32 7.77 -0.87
N ALA A 26 5.88 8.84 -1.52
CA ALA A 26 4.48 9.20 -1.60
C ALA A 26 3.65 8.12 -2.30
N ALA A 27 4.15 7.56 -3.41
CA ALA A 27 3.49 6.45 -4.09
C ALA A 27 3.45 5.18 -3.24
N ALA A 28 4.52 4.87 -2.50
CA ALA A 28 4.55 3.73 -1.58
C ALA A 28 3.52 3.90 -0.45
N ARG A 29 3.41 5.10 0.14
CA ARG A 29 2.39 5.43 1.15
C ARG A 29 0.98 5.31 0.59
N ASN A 30 0.74 5.83 -0.62
CA ASN A 30 -0.57 5.77 -1.26
C ASN A 30 -0.99 4.33 -1.56
N PHE A 31 -0.06 3.51 -2.07
CA PHE A 31 -0.29 2.07 -2.25
C PHE A 31 -0.63 1.39 -0.92
N PHE A 32 0.20 1.59 0.11
CA PHE A 32 -0.03 1.01 1.42
C PHE A 32 -1.40 1.42 1.97
N HIS A 33 -1.74 2.70 1.90
CA HIS A 33 -3.01 3.23 2.38
C HIS A 33 -4.18 2.57 1.68
N ALA A 34 -4.17 2.51 0.35
CA ALA A 34 -5.25 1.90 -0.44
C ALA A 34 -5.44 0.41 -0.11
N GLU A 35 -4.35 -0.36 -0.02
CA GLU A 35 -4.42 -1.77 0.35
C GLU A 35 -4.86 -1.98 1.80
N PHE A 36 -4.45 -1.11 2.70
CA PHE A 36 -4.86 -1.20 4.10
C PHE A 36 -6.34 -0.89 4.29
N GLN A 37 -6.88 0.09 3.56
CA GLN A 37 -8.33 0.38 3.58
C GLN A 37 -9.16 -0.82 3.10
N LYS A 38 -8.70 -1.54 2.07
CA LYS A 38 -9.31 -2.81 1.65
C LYS A 38 -9.28 -3.84 2.78
N TRP A 39 -8.15 -3.94 3.48
CA TRP A 39 -8.05 -4.86 4.61
C TRP A 39 -9.05 -4.53 5.72
N ILE A 40 -9.16 -3.26 6.13
CA ILE A 40 -10.16 -2.79 7.11
C ILE A 40 -11.59 -3.13 6.64
N ALA A 41 -11.88 -2.97 5.34
CA ALA A 41 -13.17 -3.30 4.74
C ALA A 41 -13.45 -4.81 4.63
N GLY A 42 -12.49 -5.68 5.00
CA GLY A 42 -12.63 -7.14 4.86
C GLY A 42 -12.44 -7.65 3.43
N GLU A 43 -11.87 -6.82 2.54
CA GLU A 43 -11.60 -7.17 1.15
C GLU A 43 -10.22 -7.81 0.96
N SER A 44 -10.03 -8.45 -0.18
CA SER A 44 -8.72 -8.96 -0.60
C SER A 44 -7.71 -7.81 -0.76
N ASN A 45 -6.53 -7.98 -0.19
CA ASN A 45 -5.51 -6.95 -0.14
C ASN A 45 -4.10 -7.55 -0.06
N ALA A 46 -3.09 -6.75 -0.41
CA ALA A 46 -1.70 -7.14 -0.45
C ALA A 46 -0.91 -6.90 0.85
N VAL A 47 -1.50 -6.21 1.85
CA VAL A 47 -0.80 -5.78 3.08
C VAL A 47 -1.24 -6.53 4.34
N ALA A 48 -2.18 -7.46 4.23
CA ALA A 48 -2.59 -8.31 5.33
C ALA A 48 -1.39 -9.12 5.85
N THR A 49 -1.16 -9.05 7.15
CA THR A 49 -0.03 -9.76 7.76
C THR A 49 -0.19 -11.28 7.63
N LYS A 50 0.91 -12.03 7.49
CA LYS A 50 0.86 -13.50 7.47
C LYS A 50 0.26 -14.05 8.75
N GLN A 51 0.48 -13.39 9.89
CA GLN A 51 -0.13 -13.79 11.15
C GLN A 51 -1.66 -13.64 11.10
N SER A 52 -2.19 -12.50 10.64
CA SER A 52 -3.64 -12.31 10.54
C SER A 52 -4.29 -13.30 9.58
N GLN A 53 -3.60 -13.65 8.49
CA GLN A 53 -4.08 -14.68 7.56
C GLN A 53 -4.09 -16.08 8.21
N ARG A 54 -3.01 -16.46 8.92
CA ARG A 54 -2.88 -17.78 9.56
C ARG A 54 -3.83 -17.97 10.74
N LEU A 55 -4.03 -16.93 11.53
CA LEU A 55 -4.88 -16.96 12.73
C LEU A 55 -6.33 -16.56 12.43
N LEU A 56 -6.68 -16.31 11.15
CA LEU A 56 -8.01 -15.86 10.73
C LEU A 56 -8.51 -14.68 11.57
N LEU A 57 -7.62 -13.74 11.88
CA LEU A 57 -7.98 -12.57 12.67
C LEU A 57 -9.00 -11.74 11.89
N ALA A 58 -9.94 -11.14 12.63
CA ALA A 58 -10.81 -10.11 12.07
C ALA A 58 -9.98 -8.98 11.44
N PRO A 59 -10.54 -8.26 10.45
CA PRO A 59 -9.95 -7.03 9.93
C PRO A 59 -9.50 -6.07 11.05
N PRO A 60 -8.37 -5.36 10.86
CA PRO A 60 -7.96 -4.30 11.77
C PRO A 60 -8.97 -3.15 11.77
N ILE A 61 -8.98 -2.37 12.84
CA ILE A 61 -9.84 -1.18 12.97
C ILE A 61 -9.12 0.05 12.44
N SER A 62 -7.82 0.17 12.72
CA SER A 62 -7.03 1.35 12.40
C SER A 62 -5.56 1.01 12.20
N TYR A 63 -4.79 1.99 11.70
CA TYR A 63 -3.33 1.91 11.65
C TYR A 63 -2.69 3.29 11.69
N ASP A 64 -1.41 3.31 12.06
CA ASP A 64 -0.54 4.49 12.04
C ASP A 64 0.85 4.13 11.47
N ILE A 65 1.28 4.88 10.45
CA ILE A 65 2.63 4.73 9.87
C ILE A 65 3.61 5.54 10.71
N ARG A 66 4.32 4.87 11.61
CA ARG A 66 5.28 5.48 12.55
C ARG A 66 6.50 6.06 11.84
N SER A 67 6.99 5.39 10.80
CA SER A 67 8.14 5.85 10.04
C SER A 67 8.19 5.22 8.66
N VAL A 68 8.81 5.93 7.71
CA VAL A 68 9.11 5.44 6.37
C VAL A 68 10.55 5.78 6.02
N ALA A 69 11.28 4.81 5.48
CA ALA A 69 12.66 4.99 5.04
C ALA A 69 12.90 4.25 3.73
N LYS A 70 13.85 4.71 2.91
CA LYS A 70 14.36 3.92 1.78
C LYS A 70 14.96 2.61 2.30
N SER A 71 14.81 1.55 1.52
CA SER A 71 15.31 0.21 1.84
C SER A 71 15.83 -0.47 0.58
N GLU A 72 16.49 -1.61 0.77
CA GLU A 72 16.82 -2.53 -0.32
C GLU A 72 15.54 -3.29 -0.77
N PRO A 73 15.39 -3.58 -2.09
CA PRO A 73 14.30 -4.39 -2.62
C PRO A 73 14.21 -5.79 -2.02
N ASP A 74 12.99 -6.29 -1.88
CA ASP A 74 12.73 -7.67 -1.51
C ASP A 74 12.83 -8.59 -2.74
N PHE A 75 13.62 -9.66 -2.65
CA PHE A 75 13.67 -10.70 -3.70
C PHE A 75 12.30 -11.36 -3.92
N LEU A 76 11.40 -11.31 -2.93
CA LEU A 76 10.04 -11.83 -3.08
C LEU A 76 9.23 -11.08 -4.13
N ALA A 77 9.58 -9.81 -4.42
CA ALA A 77 8.96 -9.04 -5.49
C ALA A 77 9.22 -9.66 -6.88
N SER A 78 10.26 -10.48 -7.05
CA SER A 78 10.56 -11.20 -8.30
C SER A 78 10.22 -12.70 -8.25
N ARG A 79 9.67 -13.22 -7.13
CA ARG A 79 9.49 -14.68 -6.92
C ARG A 79 8.64 -15.37 -7.99
N ASN A 80 7.63 -14.68 -8.52
CA ASN A 80 6.70 -15.26 -9.50
C ASN A 80 7.14 -15.02 -10.95
N MET A 81 8.27 -14.34 -11.15
CA MET A 81 8.78 -14.08 -12.49
C MET A 81 9.49 -15.32 -13.03
N LYS A 82 9.29 -15.61 -14.32
CA LYS A 82 9.93 -16.73 -15.01
C LYS A 82 11.46 -16.61 -15.01
N GLU A 83 11.95 -15.37 -15.12
CA GLU A 83 13.36 -15.01 -15.03
C GLU A 83 13.49 -13.80 -14.10
N ILE A 84 14.46 -13.85 -13.19
CA ILE A 84 14.74 -12.75 -12.26
C ILE A 84 15.48 -11.66 -13.04
N PRO A 85 14.94 -10.44 -13.17
CA PRO A 85 15.61 -9.34 -13.88
C PRO A 85 16.94 -9.00 -13.22
N THR A 86 17.99 -8.72 -13.99
CA THR A 86 19.32 -8.42 -13.43
C THR A 86 19.37 -7.13 -12.61
N ASP A 87 18.44 -6.21 -12.85
CA ASP A 87 18.32 -4.89 -12.22
C ASP A 87 17.44 -4.88 -10.96
N TRP A 88 16.91 -6.03 -10.52
CA TRP A 88 15.93 -6.10 -9.42
C TRP A 88 16.38 -5.44 -8.11
N GLN A 89 17.69 -5.42 -7.85
CA GLN A 89 18.31 -4.81 -6.67
C GLN A 89 18.27 -3.28 -6.70
N THR A 90 18.03 -2.68 -7.86
CA THR A 90 17.94 -1.22 -8.05
C THR A 90 16.53 -0.69 -7.98
N TRP A 91 15.54 -1.58 -7.82
CA TRP A 91 14.15 -1.20 -7.78
C TRP A 91 13.84 -0.29 -6.59
N PRO A 92 12.86 0.61 -6.71
CA PRO A 92 12.45 1.44 -5.58
C PRO A 92 11.88 0.59 -4.44
N ALA A 93 12.42 0.75 -3.23
CA ALA A 93 11.91 0.07 -2.06
C ALA A 93 11.91 0.95 -0.80
N PHE A 94 10.92 0.70 0.05
CA PHE A 94 10.69 1.44 1.28
C PHE A 94 10.33 0.51 2.44
N LYS A 95 10.90 0.79 3.60
CA LYS A 95 10.56 0.15 4.87
C LYS A 95 9.57 1.04 5.63
N LEU A 96 8.41 0.49 5.97
CA LEU A 96 7.37 1.15 6.76
C LEU A 96 7.26 0.45 8.12
N ASN A 97 7.37 1.21 9.21
CA ASN A 97 7.01 0.71 10.53
C ASN A 97 5.57 1.16 10.82
N VAL A 98 4.68 0.19 11.05
CA VAL A 98 3.24 0.45 11.15
C VAL A 98 2.70 -0.13 12.44
N ALA A 99 2.03 0.71 13.22
CA ALA A 99 1.20 0.26 14.34
C ALA A 99 -0.20 -0.04 13.81
N ILE A 100 -0.69 -1.26 14.02
CA ILE A 100 -2.00 -1.71 13.59
C ILE A 100 -2.83 -2.01 14.82
N GLU A 101 -4.10 -1.61 14.80
CA GLU A 101 -5.04 -1.81 15.89
C GLU A 101 -6.12 -2.82 15.51
N TRP A 102 -6.41 -3.74 16.41
CA TRP A 102 -7.52 -4.70 16.33
C TRP A 102 -8.40 -4.60 17.56
N LYS A 103 -9.60 -5.16 17.44
CA LYS A 103 -10.47 -5.44 18.59
C LYS A 103 -10.14 -6.84 19.10
N SER A 104 -9.76 -6.96 20.36
CA SER A 104 -9.64 -8.26 21.03
C SER A 104 -11.01 -8.90 21.29
N GLU A 105 -11.01 -10.15 21.75
CA GLU A 105 -12.23 -10.89 22.10
C GLU A 105 -13.00 -10.22 23.25
N ASP A 106 -12.30 -9.60 24.21
CA ASP A 106 -12.91 -8.85 25.32
C ASP A 106 -13.33 -7.42 24.94
N GLY A 107 -13.11 -7.03 23.68
CA GLY A 107 -13.49 -5.73 23.14
C GLY A 107 -12.51 -4.59 23.41
N SER A 108 -11.39 -4.84 24.09
CA SER A 108 -10.31 -3.87 24.26
C SER A 108 -9.51 -3.66 22.96
N PRO A 109 -8.89 -2.47 22.78
CA PRO A 109 -8.01 -2.24 21.65
C PRO A 109 -6.67 -2.95 21.85
N MET A 110 -6.28 -3.77 20.88
CA MET A 110 -4.97 -4.41 20.82
C MET A 110 -4.15 -3.76 19.71
N THR A 111 -2.97 -3.24 20.04
CA THR A 111 -2.03 -2.69 19.06
C THR A 111 -0.87 -3.64 18.83
N LYS A 112 -0.53 -3.90 17.56
CA LYS A 112 0.71 -4.57 17.17
C LYS A 112 1.51 -3.67 16.24
N VAL A 113 2.81 -3.58 16.50
CA VAL A 113 3.74 -2.94 15.57
C VAL A 113 4.31 -3.99 14.63
N THR A 114 4.29 -3.71 13.34
CA THR A 114 4.87 -4.56 12.29
C THR A 114 5.69 -3.73 11.33
N THR A 115 6.66 -4.38 10.68
CA THR A 115 7.43 -3.76 9.60
C THR A 115 6.93 -4.27 8.27
N TYR A 116 6.74 -3.38 7.30
CA TYR A 116 6.53 -3.72 5.90
C TYR A 116 7.72 -3.32 5.06
N LEU A 117 8.10 -4.18 4.14
CA LEU A 117 8.96 -3.86 3.02
C LEU A 117 8.10 -3.73 1.77
N LEU A 118 8.07 -2.53 1.19
CA LEU A 118 7.37 -2.23 -0.05
C LEU A 118 8.37 -2.14 -1.18
N THR A 119 8.23 -2.96 -2.21
CA THR A 119 9.10 -2.95 -3.40
C THR A 119 8.27 -2.70 -4.64
N TRP A 120 8.67 -1.73 -5.46
CA TRP A 120 8.10 -1.53 -6.79
C TRP A 120 8.74 -2.50 -7.78
N ASN A 121 8.00 -3.49 -8.25
CA ASN A 121 8.46 -4.35 -9.33
C ASN A 121 8.32 -3.59 -10.66
N SER A 122 9.45 -3.14 -11.20
CA SER A 122 9.50 -2.38 -12.45
C SER A 122 9.12 -3.22 -13.68
N ALA A 123 9.29 -4.54 -13.63
CA ALA A 123 8.94 -5.41 -14.76
C ALA A 123 7.43 -5.64 -14.86
N GLU A 124 6.76 -5.81 -13.72
CA GLU A 124 5.30 -6.04 -13.66
C GLU A 124 4.50 -4.76 -13.43
N GLN A 125 5.17 -3.62 -13.22
CA GLN A 125 4.56 -2.32 -12.96
C GLN A 125 3.59 -2.35 -11.76
N ARG A 126 3.99 -3.01 -10.67
CA ARG A 126 3.19 -3.09 -9.44
C ARG A 126 4.00 -3.05 -8.16
N TRP A 127 3.37 -2.58 -7.09
CA TRP A 127 3.92 -2.66 -5.75
C TRP A 127 3.70 -4.03 -5.13
N TYR A 128 4.69 -4.47 -4.38
CA TYR A 128 4.66 -5.65 -3.54
C TYR A 128 4.88 -5.25 -2.09
N ALA A 129 4.10 -5.84 -1.18
CA ALA A 129 4.29 -5.68 0.24
C ALA A 129 4.66 -7.01 0.89
N THR A 130 5.71 -7.00 1.69
CA THR A 130 6.08 -8.13 2.56
C THR A 130 6.11 -7.63 3.99
N ASP A 131 5.45 -8.34 4.89
CA ASP A 131 5.61 -8.14 6.32
C ASP A 131 6.88 -8.85 6.84
N VAL A 132 7.66 -8.12 7.64
CA VAL A 132 8.88 -8.59 8.30
C VAL A 132 8.59 -8.66 9.80
N PHE A 133 8.58 -9.88 10.34
CA PHE A 133 8.42 -10.17 11.77
C PHE A 133 9.77 -10.32 12.45
#